data_AF-A0A957RMF8-F1
#
_entry.id   AF-A0A957RMF8-F1
#
_cell.length_a   1.000
_cell.length_b   1.000
_cell.length_c   1.000
_cell.angle_alpha   90.00
_cell.angle_beta   90.00
_cell.angle_gamma   90.00
#
_symmetry.space_group_name_H-M   'P 1'
#
loop_
_entity.id
_entity.type
_entity.pdbx_description
1 polymer ?
#
loop_
_entity_poly.entity_id
_entity_poly.type
_entity_poly.pdbx_seq_one_letter_code
_entity_poly.pdbx_strand_id
1 'polypeptide(L)' 'MNPILPIQHFVPDVEARQWADGRLYLYGSYDISGRTSYCSWEYRVFSSADLVHWEDHGESFRSAPPNASLDWTDAPL' A
#
# COMPACT_ATOMS: atom_id res chain seq x y z
N MET A 1 5.53 -6.86 18.39
CA MET A 1 5.11 -6.08 17.22
C MET A 1 4.51 -7.08 16.26
N ASN A 2 3.21 -7.02 16.04
CA ASN A 2 2.56 -7.92 15.09
C ASN A 2 2.20 -7.08 13.86
N PRO A 3 2.06 -7.69 12.66
CA PRO A 3 1.53 -6.93 11.55
C PRO A 3 0.24 -6.24 12.02
N ILE A 4 0.20 -4.92 11.85
CA ILE A 4 -0.90 -4.06 12.30
C ILE A 4 -2.10 -4.15 11.37
N LEU A 5 -1.89 -4.67 10.16
CA LEU A 5 -2.93 -4.97 9.18
C LEU A 5 -3.31 -6.45 9.24
N PRO A 6 -4.54 -6.81 8.83
CA PRO A 6 -4.94 -8.19 8.62
C PRO A 6 -3.96 -8.97 7.74
N ILE A 7 -3.78 -10.26 8.02
CA ILE A 7 -2.71 -11.11 7.46
C ILE A 7 -2.73 -11.26 5.92
N GLN A 8 -3.83 -10.90 5.26
CA GLN A 8 -3.90 -10.88 3.80
C GLN A 8 -3.16 -9.70 3.15
N HIS A 9 -2.75 -8.69 3.93
CA HIS A 9 -2.06 -7.51 3.42
C HIS A 9 -0.56 -7.57 3.73
N PHE A 10 0.25 -7.56 2.66
CA PHE A 10 1.71 -7.55 2.73
C PHE A 10 2.17 -6.20 2.20
N VAL A 11 2.44 -5.26 3.11
CA VAL A 11 2.72 -3.86 2.75
C VAL A 11 4.12 -3.48 3.24
N PRO A 12 5.18 -3.73 2.46
CA PRO A 12 6.53 -3.28 2.81
C PRO A 12 6.75 -1.80 2.45
N ASP A 13 7.85 -1.25 2.97
CA ASP A 13 8.33 0.11 2.69
C ASP A 13 7.26 1.18 2.98
N VAL A 14 6.61 1.03 4.14
CA VAL A 14 5.51 1.90 4.55
C VAL A 14 6.01 3.26 5.02
N GLU A 15 5.40 4.31 4.46
CA GLU A 15 5.52 5.68 4.93
C GLU A 15 4.23 6.11 5.63
N ALA A 16 4.37 6.73 6.81
CA ALA A 16 3.25 7.13 7.64
C ALA A 16 3.07 8.66 7.63
N ARG A 17 1.82 9.13 7.50
CA ARG A 17 1.48 10.55 7.53
C ARG A 17 0.18 10.80 8.28
N GLN A 18 0.21 11.69 9.27
CA GLN A 18 -1.01 12.23 9.86
C GLN A 18 -1.50 13.43 9.03
N TRP A 19 -2.79 13.45 8.69
CA TRP A 19 -3.42 14.55 7.95
C TRP A 19 -4.28 15.44 8.87
N ALA A 20 -4.84 16.52 8.31
CA ALA A 20 -5.59 17.52 9.07
C ALA A 20 -6.92 17.01 9.66
N ASP A 21 -7.42 15.87 9.17
CA ASP A 21 -8.58 15.17 9.72
C ASP A 21 -8.25 14.36 11.00
N GLY A 22 -6.98 14.37 11.42
CA GLY A 22 -6.49 13.69 12.61
C GLY A 22 -6.19 12.20 12.42
N ARG A 23 -6.48 11.61 11.26
CA ARG A 23 -6.22 10.20 10.98
C ARG A 23 -4.75 10.00 10.59
N LEU A 24 -4.18 8.85 10.97
CA LEU A 24 -2.89 8.39 10.47
C LEU A 24 -3.11 7.58 9.19
N TYR A 25 -2.37 7.90 8.13
CA TYR A 25 -2.39 7.20 6.86
C TYR A 25 -1.07 6.48 6.63
N LEU A 26 -1.15 5.24 6.15
CA LEU A 26 -0.03 4.43 5.73
C LEU A 26 -0.06 4.29 4.21
N TYR A 27 1.06 4.58 3.57
CA TYR A 27 1.28 4.42 2.13
C TYR A 27 2.40 3.42 1.97
N GLY A 28 2.22 2.38 1.16
CA GLY A 28 3.30 1.43 0.91
C GLY A 28 3.10 0.62 -0.35
N SER A 29 4.18 -0.01 -0.78
CA SER A 29 4.13 -1.02 -1.84
C SER A 29 3.31 -2.22 -1.38
N TYR A 30 2.79 -3.01 -2.33
CA TYR A 30 1.97 -4.18 -2.01
C TYR A 30 2.62 -5.46 -2.54
N ASP A 31 3.00 -6.37 -1.65
CA ASP A 31 3.56 -7.66 -2.01
C ASP A 31 2.46 -8.70 -2.28
N ILE A 32 2.76 -9.63 -3.20
CA ILE A 32 1.85 -10.73 -3.54
C ILE A 32 2.33 -11.99 -2.80
N SER A 33 1.48 -12.51 -1.92
CA SER A 33 1.74 -13.75 -1.18
C SER A 33 2.15 -14.89 -2.11
N GLY A 34 3.22 -15.59 -1.73
CA GLY A 34 3.74 -16.75 -2.46
C GLY A 34 4.63 -16.43 -3.67
N ARG A 35 4.89 -15.14 -3.97
CA ARG A 35 5.89 -14.76 -4.99
C ARG A 35 7.30 -14.67 -4.39
N THR A 36 8.30 -14.87 -5.25
CA THR A 36 9.73 -14.71 -4.94
C THR A 36 10.29 -13.36 -5.40
N SER A 37 9.47 -12.54 -6.07
CA SER A 37 9.78 -11.17 -6.46
C SER A 37 9.25 -10.21 -5.40
N TYR A 38 10.02 -9.17 -5.10
CA TYR A 38 9.57 -8.04 -4.28
C TYR A 38 8.71 -7.09 -5.12
N CYS A 39 7.78 -6.42 -4.45
CA CYS A 39 6.91 -5.38 -4.95
C CYS A 39 6.02 -5.84 -6.12
N SER A 40 4.71 -5.80 -5.91
CA SER A 40 3.80 -5.73 -7.07
C SER A 40 3.91 -4.36 -7.74
N TRP A 41 3.06 -4.17 -8.75
CA TRP A 41 2.89 -2.87 -9.39
C TRP A 41 2.01 -1.92 -8.58
N GLU A 42 1.46 -2.34 -7.43
CA GLU A 42 0.47 -1.59 -6.67
C GLU A 42 1.08 -0.95 -5.42
N TYR A 43 0.74 0.31 -5.20
CA TYR A 43 0.81 0.96 -3.90
C TYR A 43 -0.60 1.03 -3.31
N ARG A 44 -0.71 0.79 -2.00
CA ARG A 44 -1.99 0.76 -1.28
C ARG A 44 -1.97 1.69 -0.09
N VAL A 45 -3.15 2.18 0.28
CA VAL A 45 -3.32 3.14 1.37
C VAL A 45 -4.25 2.59 2.43
N PHE A 46 -3.82 2.72 3.69
CA PHE A 46 -4.63 2.42 4.86
C PHE A 46 -4.74 3.65 5.75
N SER A 47 -5.83 3.79 6.50
CA SER A 47 -5.91 4.84 7.53
C SER A 47 -6.49 4.34 8.84
N SER A 48 -6.14 4.98 9.94
CA SER A 48 -6.73 4.72 11.24
C SER A 48 -6.89 6.00 12.06
N ALA A 49 -7.97 6.07 12.83
CA ALA A 49 -8.17 7.10 13.84
C ALA A 49 -7.67 6.70 15.24
N ASP A 50 -7.47 5.39 15.49
CA ASP A 50 -7.18 4.84 16.82
C ASP A 50 -5.97 3.90 16.85
N LEU A 51 -5.29 3.70 15.72
CA LEU A 51 -4.15 2.81 15.51
C LEU A 51 -4.46 1.31 15.70
N VAL A 52 -5.73 0.97 15.88
CA VAL A 52 -6.21 -0.40 16.11
C VAL A 52 -7.03 -0.88 14.91
N HIS A 53 -7.98 -0.06 14.47
CA HIS A 53 -8.84 -0.35 13.34
C HIS A 53 -8.35 0.38 12.09
N TRP A 54 -8.14 -0.38 11.02
CA TRP A 54 -7.57 0.11 9.78
C TRP A 54 -8.61 0.03 8.65
N GLU A 55 -8.78 1.14 7.94
CA GLU A 55 -9.59 1.26 6.73
C GLU A 55 -8.69 1.12 5.51
N ASP A 56 -9.03 0.22 4.58
CA ASP A 56 -8.36 0.05 3.28
C ASP A 56 -8.99 1.01 2.25
N HIS A 57 -8.20 1.97 1.77
CA HIS A 57 -8.61 2.94 0.76
C HIS A 57 -8.36 2.46 -0.67
N GLY A 58 -7.82 1.25 -0.84
CA GLY A 58 -7.51 0.67 -2.12
C GLY A 58 -6.17 1.12 -2.70
N GLU A 59 -6.00 0.82 -3.98
CA GLU A 59 -4.83 1.22 -4.74
C GLU A 59 -4.75 2.74 -4.87
N SER A 60 -3.62 3.31 -4.48
CA SER A 60 -3.33 4.74 -4.68
C SER A 60 -2.51 5.01 -5.92
N PHE A 61 -1.73 4.02 -6.36
CA PHE A 61 -0.87 4.12 -7.53
C PHE A 61 -0.58 2.74 -8.11
N ARG A 62 -0.49 2.68 -9.44
CA ARG A 62 -0.06 1.50 -10.19
C ARG A 62 1.02 1.85 -11.20
N SER A 63 2.11 1.11 -11.21
CA SER A 63 3.21 1.34 -12.15
C SER A 63 3.02 0.69 -13.53
N ALA A 64 2.26 -0.40 -13.66
CA ALA A 64 2.14 -1.17 -14.91
C ALA A 64 0.70 -1.35 -15.46
N PRO A 65 0.54 -1.59 -16.78
CA PRO A 65 -0.75 -1.87 -17.43
C PRO A 65 -1.54 -3.05 -16.82
N PRO A 66 -2.87 -3.12 -17.01
CA PRO A 66 -3.69 -2.29 -17.91
C PRO A 66 -4.11 -0.93 -17.33
N ASN A 67 -3.93 -0.70 -16.02
CA ASN A 67 -4.43 0.49 -15.31
C ASN A 67 -3.28 1.32 -14.72
N ALA A 68 -2.17 1.46 -15.46
CA ALA A 68 -1.04 2.25 -14.98
C ALA A 68 -1.52 3.68 -14.66
N SER A 69 -1.11 4.21 -13.51
CA SER A 69 -1.48 5.57 -13.11
C SER A 69 -0.80 6.63 -13.98
N LEU A 70 0.32 6.28 -14.63
CA LEU A 70 1.07 7.12 -15.57
C LEU A 70 1.63 6.25 -16.70
N ASP A 71 1.67 6.78 -17.92
CA ASP A 71 2.04 6.02 -19.13
C ASP A 71 3.54 5.65 -19.22
N TRP A 72 4.38 6.10 -18.30
CA TRP A 72 5.83 5.95 -18.35
C TRP A 72 6.41 5.24 -17.11
N THR A 73 5.55 4.64 -16.28
CA THR A 73 5.96 3.99 -15.03
C THR A 73 6.15 2.49 -15.16
N ASP A 74 5.98 1.92 -16.36
CA ASP A 74 6.02 0.49 -16.66
C ASP A 74 7.44 -0.05 -16.84
N ALA A 75 8.38 0.44 -16.03
CA ALA A 75 9.74 -0.06 -16.04
C ALA A 75 9.75 -1.57 -15.71
N PRO A 76 10.44 -2.41 -16.50
CA PRO A 76 10.54 -3.84 -16.19
C PRO A 76 11.18 -4.04 -14.80
N LEU A 77 10.53 -4.88 -13.98
CA LEU A 77 11.06 -5.35 -12.69
C LEU A 77 12.33 -6.21 -12.89
#